data_AF-A0A965VY87-F1
#
_entry.id   AF-A0A965VY87-F1
#
_cell.length_a   1.000
_cell.length_b   1.000
_cell.length_c   1.000
_cell.angle_alpha   90.00
_cell.angle_beta   90.00
_cell.angle_gamma   90.00
#
_symmetry.space_group_name_H-M   'P 1'
#
loop_
_entity.id
_entity.type
_entity.pdbx_description
1 polymer ?
#
loop_
_entity_poly.entity_id
_entity_poly.type
_entity_poly.pdbx_seq_one_letter_code
_entity_poly.pdbx_strand_id
1 'polypeptide(L)'
;MNTGVVLFFIWLCTTSCTKSIGETENHNYNTDISPILITHCTQNGCHDGSEKKLGNFSVYEDVQRYIKPGFPAFSELYIQISGASPEMPPKQYPALSASDIYKIRHWIARGAPKDSAERHFCDTSEATFSKTVFPIIKTWCTGCHLGAAPGGGITLQDYVSVQAESKQLRFMGSIMHDANYSAMPKNTSPLNACDILKLKRWIQNGSPND
;
A
#
# COMPACT_ATOMS: atom_id res chain seq x y z
N MET A 1 -72.69 -10.05 -4.68
CA MET A 1 -71.89 -9.80 -3.45
C MET A 1 -70.46 -10.17 -3.79
N ASN A 2 -69.57 -9.19 -3.70
CA ASN A 2 -68.29 -9.13 -4.41
C ASN A 2 -67.23 -10.05 -3.77
N THR A 3 -66.54 -10.81 -4.60
CA THR A 3 -65.43 -11.72 -4.27
C THR A 3 -64.16 -10.92 -3.97
N GLY A 4 -63.63 -11.01 -2.75
CA GLY A 4 -62.36 -10.38 -2.35
C GLY A 4 -61.25 -11.43 -2.18
N VAL A 5 -60.37 -11.55 -3.18
CA VAL A 5 -59.13 -12.34 -3.09
C VAL A 5 -58.08 -11.48 -2.37
N VAL A 6 -57.66 -11.90 -1.19
CA VAL A 6 -56.56 -11.25 -0.45
C VAL A 6 -55.24 -11.81 -0.97
N LEU A 7 -54.57 -11.05 -1.84
CA LEU A 7 -53.20 -11.35 -2.30
C LEU A 7 -52.20 -10.99 -1.19
N PHE A 8 -51.63 -12.00 -0.55
CA PHE A 8 -50.44 -11.86 0.29
C PHE A 8 -49.23 -11.56 -0.62
N PHE A 9 -48.85 -10.29 -0.70
CA PHE A 9 -47.54 -9.92 -1.22
C PHE A 9 -46.48 -10.38 -0.21
N ILE A 10 -45.89 -11.55 -0.48
CA ILE A 10 -44.64 -11.96 0.14
C ILE A 10 -43.60 -10.97 -0.35
N TRP A 11 -43.37 -9.93 0.45
CA TRP A 11 -42.25 -9.02 0.27
C TRP A 11 -40.99 -9.82 0.60
N LEU A 12 -40.46 -10.52 -0.40
CA LEU A 12 -39.09 -11.00 -0.43
C LEU A 12 -38.21 -9.77 -0.25
N CYS A 13 -37.89 -9.47 1.01
CA CYS A 13 -36.82 -8.57 1.35
C CYS A 13 -35.53 -9.27 0.91
N THR A 14 -35.20 -9.13 -0.38
CA THR A 14 -33.89 -9.45 -0.88
C THR A 14 -32.96 -8.46 -0.20
N THR A 15 -32.42 -8.85 0.96
CA THR A 15 -31.22 -8.25 1.52
C THR A 15 -30.10 -8.48 0.52
N SER A 16 -30.09 -7.63 -0.50
CA SER A 16 -28.95 -7.43 -1.36
C SER A 16 -27.90 -6.85 -0.44
N CYS A 17 -26.92 -7.68 -0.09
CA CYS A 17 -25.74 -7.24 0.62
C CYS A 17 -24.90 -6.47 -0.41
N THR A 18 -25.29 -5.22 -0.69
CA THR A 18 -24.43 -4.29 -1.42
C THR A 18 -23.27 -4.01 -0.49
N LYS A 19 -22.16 -4.73 -0.69
CA LYS A 19 -20.85 -4.23 -0.32
C LYS A 19 -20.77 -2.85 -0.95
N SER A 20 -20.89 -1.78 -0.15
CA SER A 20 -20.63 -0.44 -0.64
C SER A 20 -19.17 -0.46 -1.09
N ILE A 21 -18.98 -0.61 -2.39
CA ILE A 21 -17.67 -0.62 -2.99
C ILE A 21 -17.18 0.81 -2.79
N GLY A 22 -16.16 0.98 -1.95
CA GLY A 22 -15.44 2.23 -1.76
C GLY A 22 -14.71 2.62 -3.04
N GLU A 23 -15.45 2.96 -4.09
CA GLU A 23 -14.93 3.30 -5.41
C GLU A 23 -14.75 4.81 -5.62
N THR A 24 -14.88 5.64 -4.58
CA THR A 24 -14.60 7.09 -4.69
C THR A 24 -13.76 7.68 -3.57
N GLU A 25 -13.30 6.90 -2.58
CA GLU A 25 -12.53 7.46 -1.46
C GLU A 25 -11.05 7.67 -1.81
N ASN A 26 -10.79 8.75 -2.55
CA ASN A 26 -9.44 9.21 -2.89
C ASN A 26 -8.82 10.02 -1.74
N HIS A 27 -8.51 9.35 -0.63
CA HIS A 27 -7.87 10.00 0.52
C HIS A 27 -6.48 10.52 0.15
N ASN A 28 -6.18 11.74 0.59
CA ASN A 28 -4.85 12.34 0.47
C ASN A 28 -4.40 12.91 1.82
N TYR A 29 -3.10 13.24 1.91
CA TYR A 29 -2.52 13.69 3.16
C TYR A 29 -3.21 14.95 3.69
N ASN A 30 -3.30 16.00 2.87
CA ASN A 30 -3.73 17.32 3.32
C ASN A 30 -5.17 17.33 3.86
N THR A 31 -6.10 16.62 3.20
CA THR A 31 -7.53 16.68 3.57
C THR A 31 -8.00 15.58 4.50
N ASP A 32 -7.43 14.38 4.39
CA ASP A 32 -7.96 13.20 5.10
C ASP A 32 -7.06 12.73 6.24
N ILE A 33 -5.74 12.74 6.03
CA ILE A 33 -4.80 12.09 6.95
C ILE A 33 -4.22 13.06 7.96
N SER A 34 -3.84 14.27 7.53
CA SER A 34 -3.31 15.31 8.41
C SER A 34 -4.22 15.60 9.60
N PRO A 35 -5.56 15.75 9.44
CA PRO A 35 -6.45 15.94 10.58
C PRO A 35 -6.43 14.77 11.58
N ILE A 36 -6.31 13.53 11.09
CA ILE A 36 -6.21 12.33 11.94
C ILE A 36 -4.91 12.35 12.74
N LEU A 37 -3.78 12.58 12.07
CA LEU A 37 -2.46 12.59 12.72
C LEU A 37 -2.34 13.71 13.74
N ILE A 38 -2.81 14.91 13.42
CA ILE A 38 -2.82 16.05 14.36
C ILE A 38 -3.70 15.72 15.58
N THR A 39 -4.88 15.14 15.36
CA THR A 39 -5.82 14.84 16.45
C THR A 39 -5.28 13.75 17.37
N HIS A 40 -4.60 12.73 16.84
CA HIS A 40 -4.27 11.52 17.61
C HIS A 40 -2.79 11.35 17.95
N CYS A 41 -1.88 12.13 17.35
CA CYS A 41 -0.44 11.87 17.45
C CYS A 41 0.39 13.09 17.89
N THR A 42 -0.09 14.31 17.68
CA THR A 42 0.71 15.54 17.87
C THR A 42 0.40 16.25 19.20
N GLN A 43 0.00 15.50 20.23
CA GLN A 43 -0.09 16.05 21.58
C GLN A 43 1.31 16.47 22.07
N ASN A 44 1.37 17.45 22.97
CA ASN A 44 2.62 17.98 23.50
C ASN A 44 3.55 16.85 24.00
N GLY A 45 4.76 16.80 23.47
CA GLY A 45 5.77 15.78 23.82
C GLY A 45 5.61 14.44 23.10
N CYS A 46 4.72 14.34 22.11
CA CYS A 46 4.54 13.17 21.26
C CYS A 46 5.16 13.42 19.87
N HIS A 47 4.41 13.18 18.78
CA HIS A 47 4.87 13.39 17.41
C HIS A 47 4.63 14.83 16.92
N ASP A 48 4.86 15.82 17.78
CA ASP A 48 4.62 17.24 17.50
C ASP A 48 5.87 17.97 16.96
N GLY A 49 7.00 17.27 16.84
CA GLY A 49 8.28 17.82 16.42
C GLY A 49 9.13 18.43 17.54
N SER A 50 8.68 18.40 18.79
CA SER A 50 9.49 18.80 19.95
C SER A 50 10.69 17.87 20.16
N GLU A 51 10.50 16.57 19.88
CA GLU A 51 11.51 15.53 20.03
C GLU A 51 11.90 14.95 18.66
N LYS A 52 13.12 15.24 18.20
CA LYS A 52 13.60 14.82 16.87
C LYS A 52 13.46 13.31 16.59
N LYS A 53 13.59 12.48 17.61
CA LYS A 53 13.48 11.01 17.51
C LYS A 53 12.05 10.52 17.26
N LEU A 54 11.05 11.29 17.69
CA LEU A 54 9.63 10.96 17.50
C LEU A 54 9.12 11.45 16.14
N GLY A 55 9.73 12.50 15.60
CA GLY A 55 9.31 13.13 14.35
C GLY A 55 8.11 14.07 14.54
N ASN A 56 7.80 14.84 13.50
CA ASN A 56 6.69 15.79 13.48
C ASN A 56 5.58 15.33 12.52
N PHE A 57 4.52 14.72 13.07
CA PHE A 57 3.40 14.20 12.29
C PHE A 57 2.41 15.28 11.83
N SER A 58 2.69 16.55 12.11
CA SER A 58 2.00 17.68 11.45
C SER A 58 2.59 17.99 10.06
N VAL A 59 3.75 17.42 9.72
CA VAL A 59 4.50 17.72 8.49
C VAL A 59 4.60 16.48 7.61
N TYR A 60 4.10 16.58 6.38
CA TYR A 60 4.05 15.47 5.43
C TYR A 60 5.43 14.82 5.22
N GLU A 61 6.46 15.64 5.04
CA GLU A 61 7.83 15.20 4.76
C GLU A 61 8.45 14.43 5.94
N ASP A 62 7.95 14.62 7.16
CA ASP A 62 8.36 13.81 8.30
C ASP A 62 7.57 12.49 8.35
N VAL A 63 6.25 12.55 8.14
CA VAL A 63 5.38 11.37 8.08
C VAL A 63 5.87 10.37 7.04
N GLN A 64 6.36 10.84 5.89
CA GLN A 64 6.93 10.01 4.82
C GLN A 64 8.09 9.11 5.28
N ARG A 65 8.79 9.46 6.37
CA ARG A 65 9.89 8.64 6.92
C ARG A 65 9.38 7.41 7.68
N TYR A 66 8.12 7.41 8.09
CA TYR A 66 7.48 6.36 8.88
C TYR A 66 6.51 5.50 8.07
N ILE A 67 6.42 5.76 6.77
CA ILE A 67 5.58 4.98 5.85
C ILE A 67 6.38 4.50 4.65
N LYS A 68 5.93 3.39 4.08
CA LYS A 68 6.34 2.88 2.78
C LYS A 68 5.15 3.01 1.82
N PRO A 69 5.12 4.02 0.94
CA PRO A 69 4.07 4.19 -0.06
C PRO A 69 3.79 2.89 -0.83
N GLY A 70 2.53 2.44 -0.84
CA GLY A 70 2.06 1.16 -1.41
C GLY A 70 2.05 -0.01 -0.43
N PHE A 71 2.66 0.14 0.76
CA PHE A 71 2.95 -0.96 1.68
C PHE A 71 2.53 -0.69 3.13
N PRO A 72 1.21 -0.62 3.42
CA PRO A 72 0.73 -0.40 4.79
C PRO A 72 1.34 -1.39 5.80
N ALA A 73 1.39 -2.68 5.46
CA ALA A 73 1.93 -3.72 6.34
C ALA A 73 3.44 -3.60 6.64
N PHE A 74 4.16 -2.73 5.93
CA PHE A 74 5.60 -2.46 6.13
C PHE A 74 5.85 -1.00 6.51
N SER A 75 4.79 -0.22 6.75
CA SER A 75 4.86 1.15 7.23
C SER A 75 4.82 1.16 8.74
N GLU A 76 5.89 1.63 9.38
CA GLU A 76 6.00 1.73 10.83
C GLU A 76 4.77 2.41 11.45
N LEU A 77 4.35 3.55 10.89
CA LEU A 77 3.14 4.26 11.34
C LEU A 77 1.92 3.34 11.38
N TYR A 78 1.68 2.56 10.33
CA TYR A 78 0.50 1.69 10.24
C TYR A 78 0.61 0.46 11.17
N ILE A 79 1.81 -0.11 11.28
CA ILE A 79 2.11 -1.22 12.19
C ILE A 79 1.84 -0.78 13.63
N GLN A 80 2.28 0.41 14.02
CA GLN A 80 2.15 0.90 15.39
C GLN A 80 0.70 1.20 15.79
N ILE A 81 -0.19 1.53 14.85
CA ILE A 81 -1.61 1.81 15.14
C ILE A 81 -2.56 0.61 14.92
N SER A 82 -2.11 -0.44 14.22
CA SER A 82 -3.01 -1.53 13.80
C SER A 82 -2.38 -2.91 13.62
N GLY A 83 -1.08 -3.06 13.89
CA GLY A 83 -0.34 -4.31 13.76
C GLY A 83 -0.74 -5.36 14.81
N ALA A 84 0.00 -6.47 14.85
CA ALA A 84 -0.26 -7.55 15.81
C ALA A 84 -0.05 -7.14 17.28
N SER A 85 0.74 -6.10 17.52
CA SER A 85 0.99 -5.50 18.84
C SER A 85 1.11 -3.98 18.67
N PRO A 86 -0.02 -3.27 18.53
CA PRO A 86 0.00 -1.83 18.31
C PRO A 86 0.41 -1.12 19.62
N GLU A 87 1.42 -0.24 19.54
CA GLU A 87 1.89 0.53 20.68
C GLU A 87 1.43 1.99 20.64
N MET A 88 0.83 2.42 19.52
CA MET A 88 0.38 3.80 19.31
C MET A 88 -1.14 3.92 19.09
N PRO A 89 -1.78 4.93 19.70
CA PRO A 89 -1.20 5.81 20.72
C PRO A 89 -0.92 5.02 22.03
N PRO A 90 -0.08 5.53 22.95
CA PRO A 90 0.19 4.87 24.22
C PRO A 90 -1.12 4.52 24.94
N LYS A 91 -1.16 3.40 25.67
CA LYS A 91 -2.40 2.80 26.23
C LYS A 91 -3.28 3.73 27.06
N GLN A 92 -2.74 4.82 27.59
CA GLN A 92 -3.50 5.86 28.32
C GLN A 92 -4.36 6.75 27.41
N TYR A 93 -4.15 6.72 26.10
CA TYR A 93 -4.92 7.45 25.09
C TYR A 93 -5.85 6.51 24.34
N PRO A 94 -7.02 6.99 23.88
CA PRO A 94 -7.93 6.17 23.11
C PRO A 94 -7.30 5.75 21.78
N ALA A 95 -7.49 4.48 21.41
CA ALA A 95 -7.11 3.98 20.09
C ALA A 95 -7.84 4.73 18.97
N LEU A 96 -7.23 4.79 17.79
CA LEU A 96 -7.88 5.34 16.61
C LEU A 96 -9.12 4.53 16.24
N SER A 97 -10.11 5.21 15.64
CA SER A 97 -11.29 4.52 15.14
C SER A 97 -10.92 3.58 13.98
N ALA A 98 -11.72 2.53 13.77
CA ALA A 98 -11.53 1.63 12.63
C ALA A 98 -11.60 2.38 11.28
N SER A 99 -12.39 3.46 11.21
CA SER A 99 -12.49 4.32 10.02
C SER A 99 -11.19 5.08 9.76
N ASP A 100 -10.57 5.65 10.80
CA ASP A 100 -9.32 6.40 10.65
C ASP A 100 -8.15 5.48 10.29
N ILE A 101 -8.08 4.29 10.91
CA ILE A 101 -7.11 3.26 10.55
C ILE A 101 -7.30 2.84 9.08
N TYR A 102 -8.55 2.69 8.62
CA TYR A 102 -8.84 2.38 7.23
C TYR A 102 -8.36 3.48 6.28
N LYS A 103 -8.63 4.75 6.58
CA LYS A 103 -8.17 5.90 5.77
C LYS A 103 -6.65 5.92 5.62
N ILE A 104 -5.93 5.76 6.75
CA ILE A 104 -4.46 5.69 6.76
C ILE A 104 -3.97 4.50 5.93
N ARG A 105 -4.54 3.30 6.12
CA ARG A 105 -4.19 2.11 5.33
C ARG A 105 -4.38 2.36 3.84
N HIS A 106 -5.53 2.91 3.45
CA HIS A 106 -5.91 3.09 2.07
C HIS A 106 -5.05 4.16 1.38
N TRP A 107 -4.81 5.28 2.07
CA TRP A 107 -3.89 6.33 1.62
C TRP A 107 -2.47 5.78 1.39
N ILE A 108 -1.90 5.05 2.35
CA ILE A 108 -0.59 4.41 2.18
C ILE A 108 -0.63 3.46 0.99
N ALA A 109 -1.65 2.60 0.88
CA ALA A 109 -1.76 1.61 -0.19
C ALA A 109 -1.79 2.24 -1.60
N ARG A 110 -2.26 3.49 -1.72
CA ARG A 110 -2.32 4.27 -2.97
C ARG A 110 -1.06 5.07 -3.28
N GLY A 111 0.01 4.86 -2.53
CA GLY A 111 1.27 5.60 -2.72
C GLY A 111 1.34 6.90 -1.91
N ALA A 112 0.45 7.08 -0.93
CA ALA A 112 0.46 8.17 0.03
C ALA A 112 0.50 9.58 -0.61
N PRO A 113 -0.39 9.92 -1.56
CA PRO A 113 -0.37 11.23 -2.21
C PRO A 113 -0.56 12.37 -1.21
N LYS A 114 0.15 13.48 -1.42
CA LYS A 114 0.06 14.67 -0.56
C LYS A 114 -1.27 15.38 -0.74
N ASP A 115 -1.71 15.53 -1.99
CA ASP A 115 -2.96 16.21 -2.36
C ASP A 115 -3.73 15.45 -3.46
N SER A 116 -4.90 15.97 -3.83
CA SER A 116 -5.76 15.38 -4.85
C SER A 116 -5.26 15.59 -6.29
N ALA A 117 -4.37 16.55 -6.51
CA ALA A 117 -3.75 16.83 -7.81
C ALA A 117 -2.58 15.86 -8.09
N GLU A 118 -1.93 15.34 -7.04
CA GLU A 118 -1.09 14.16 -7.05
C GLU A 118 -1.92 12.88 -7.26
N ARG A 119 -2.72 12.86 -8.34
CA ARG A 119 -3.32 11.64 -8.87
C ARG A 119 -2.21 10.79 -9.48
N HIS A 120 -1.44 10.15 -8.61
CA HIS A 120 -0.59 9.03 -8.99
C HIS A 120 -1.52 7.82 -9.21
N PHE A 121 -2.30 7.86 -10.30
CA PHE A 121 -3.13 6.73 -10.70
C PHE A 121 -2.20 5.62 -11.19
N CYS A 122 -1.82 4.76 -10.27
CA CYS A 122 -1.19 3.50 -10.62
C CYS A 122 -2.32 2.59 -11.11
N ASP A 123 -2.55 2.59 -12.42
CA ASP A 123 -3.41 1.57 -13.01
C ASP A 123 -2.78 0.21 -12.74
N THR A 124 -3.49 -0.59 -11.96
CA THR A 124 -3.10 -1.93 -11.54
C THR A 124 -4.16 -2.95 -11.95
N SER A 125 -5.15 -2.52 -12.74
CA SER A 125 -6.29 -3.34 -13.13
C SER A 125 -5.90 -4.50 -14.06
N GLU A 126 -4.83 -4.34 -14.85
CA GLU A 126 -4.39 -5.33 -15.86
C GLU A 126 -2.87 -5.56 -15.84
N ALA A 127 -2.30 -5.81 -14.65
CA ALA A 127 -0.87 -6.12 -14.54
C ALA A 127 -0.57 -7.54 -15.06
N THR A 128 -0.25 -7.69 -16.35
CA THR A 128 0.33 -8.93 -16.91
C THR A 128 1.85 -8.86 -17.00
N PHE A 129 2.50 -10.01 -17.20
CA PHE A 129 3.95 -10.06 -17.29
C PHE A 129 4.50 -9.16 -18.40
N SER A 130 4.11 -9.38 -19.66
CA SER A 130 4.69 -8.68 -20.81
C SER A 130 4.38 -7.18 -20.83
N LYS A 131 3.16 -6.79 -20.44
CA LYS A 131 2.66 -5.40 -20.58
C LYS A 131 3.06 -4.50 -19.43
N THR A 132 3.22 -5.05 -18.23
CA THR A 132 3.37 -4.25 -17.02
C THR A 132 4.66 -4.56 -16.28
N VAL A 133 4.95 -5.84 -16.03
CA VAL A 133 6.09 -6.23 -15.19
C VAL A 133 7.40 -6.19 -15.95
N PHE A 134 7.46 -6.80 -17.13
CA PHE A 134 8.72 -6.89 -17.88
C PHE A 134 9.30 -5.52 -18.27
N PRO A 135 8.51 -4.49 -18.63
CA PRO A 135 9.03 -3.13 -18.82
C PRO A 135 9.73 -2.56 -17.57
N ILE A 136 9.23 -2.86 -16.37
CA ILE A 136 9.86 -2.46 -15.10
C ILE A 136 11.15 -3.24 -14.90
N ILE A 137 11.11 -4.57 -15.06
CA ILE A 137 12.29 -5.45 -14.91
C ILE A 137 13.40 -5.06 -15.89
N LYS A 138 13.05 -4.79 -17.14
CA LYS A 138 13.99 -4.40 -18.19
C LYS A 138 14.62 -3.03 -17.91
N THR A 139 13.85 -2.10 -17.38
CA THR A 139 14.34 -0.75 -17.03
C THR A 139 15.31 -0.79 -15.85
N TRP A 140 14.95 -1.53 -14.80
CA TRP A 140 15.62 -1.38 -13.50
C TRP A 140 16.54 -2.54 -13.10
N CYS A 141 16.34 -3.74 -13.66
CA CYS A 141 16.95 -4.96 -13.12
C CYS A 141 17.95 -5.60 -14.08
N THR A 142 17.64 -5.64 -15.39
CA THR A 142 18.45 -6.39 -16.37
C THR A 142 19.84 -5.82 -16.63
N GLY A 143 20.15 -4.61 -16.13
CA GLY A 143 21.51 -4.07 -16.21
C GLY A 143 22.55 -4.88 -15.43
N CYS A 144 22.12 -5.61 -14.38
CA CYS A 144 23.00 -6.50 -13.62
C CYS A 144 22.46 -7.93 -13.54
N HIS A 145 21.15 -8.13 -13.62
CA HIS A 145 20.50 -9.44 -13.47
C HIS A 145 20.22 -10.10 -14.83
N LEU A 146 21.20 -10.09 -15.73
CA LEU A 146 21.10 -10.66 -17.07
C LEU A 146 22.44 -11.33 -17.48
N GLY A 147 22.39 -12.29 -18.40
CA GLY A 147 23.57 -12.85 -19.06
C GLY A 147 24.24 -13.99 -18.28
N ALA A 148 25.48 -14.32 -18.66
CA ALA A 148 26.21 -15.50 -18.17
C ALA A 148 26.75 -15.36 -16.73
N ALA A 149 26.87 -14.13 -16.22
CA ALA A 149 27.37 -13.85 -14.87
C ALA A 149 26.49 -12.80 -14.18
N PRO A 150 25.23 -13.12 -13.88
CA PRO A 150 24.30 -12.15 -13.33
C PRO A 150 24.62 -11.83 -11.85
N GLY A 151 24.32 -10.59 -11.46
CA GLY A 151 24.48 -10.12 -10.08
C GLY A 151 23.75 -11.02 -9.08
N GLY A 152 24.48 -11.45 -8.04
CA GLY A 152 23.94 -12.37 -7.03
C GLY A 152 23.52 -13.75 -7.56
N GLY A 153 23.92 -14.12 -8.78
CA GLY A 153 23.50 -15.37 -9.42
C GLY A 153 22.03 -15.38 -9.87
N ILE A 154 21.36 -14.22 -9.90
CA ILE A 154 19.92 -14.11 -10.21
C ILE A 154 19.75 -13.55 -11.62
N THR A 155 19.14 -14.32 -12.52
CA THR A 155 18.71 -13.83 -13.85
C THR A 155 17.25 -13.39 -13.82
N LEU A 156 16.93 -12.29 -14.52
CA LEU A 156 15.61 -11.67 -14.64
C LEU A 156 15.30 -11.35 -16.10
N GLN A 157 15.46 -12.33 -16.98
CA GLN A 157 15.45 -12.14 -18.42
C GLN A 157 14.13 -12.54 -19.11
N ASP A 158 13.30 -13.34 -18.44
CA ASP A 158 12.08 -13.92 -19.01
C ASP A 158 11.01 -14.17 -17.93
N TYR A 159 9.83 -14.61 -18.35
CA TYR A 159 8.72 -14.87 -17.44
C TYR A 159 9.09 -15.88 -16.35
N VAL A 160 9.74 -16.99 -16.72
CA VAL A 160 10.03 -18.10 -15.81
C VAL A 160 10.99 -17.65 -14.71
N SER A 161 12.08 -16.97 -15.07
CA SER A 161 13.06 -16.46 -14.13
C SER A 161 12.50 -15.36 -13.23
N VAL A 162 11.73 -14.42 -13.77
CA VAL A 162 11.09 -13.36 -12.99
C VAL A 162 10.00 -13.91 -12.06
N GLN A 163 9.17 -14.85 -12.51
CA GLN A 163 8.12 -15.48 -11.71
C GLN A 163 8.69 -16.37 -10.61
N ALA A 164 9.82 -17.03 -10.86
CA ALA A 164 10.52 -17.80 -9.83
C ALA A 164 11.09 -16.87 -8.75
N GLU A 165 11.71 -15.76 -9.15
CA GLU A 165 12.28 -14.80 -8.23
C GLU A 165 11.20 -14.04 -7.44
N SER A 166 10.07 -13.70 -8.06
CA SER A 166 9.00 -12.91 -7.44
C SER A 166 8.32 -13.60 -6.24
N LYS A 167 8.42 -14.93 -6.16
CA LYS A 167 7.91 -15.74 -5.04
C LYS A 167 8.76 -15.66 -3.78
N GLN A 168 9.95 -15.08 -3.89
CA GLN A 168 10.92 -15.04 -2.82
C GLN A 168 10.78 -13.75 -2.03
N LEU A 169 10.83 -13.83 -0.70
CA LEU A 169 10.67 -12.66 0.18
C LEU A 169 11.67 -11.55 -0.15
N ARG A 170 12.89 -11.93 -0.56
CA ARG A 170 13.94 -10.98 -0.92
C ARG A 170 13.65 -10.18 -2.19
N PHE A 171 12.76 -10.61 -3.09
CA PHE A 171 12.49 -9.85 -4.31
C PHE A 171 11.86 -8.49 -3.97
N MET A 172 10.71 -8.50 -3.30
CA MET A 172 10.07 -7.26 -2.86
C MET A 172 10.88 -6.57 -1.76
N GLY A 173 11.47 -7.33 -0.83
CA GLY A 173 12.32 -6.75 0.23
C GLY A 173 13.50 -5.96 -0.32
N SER A 174 14.17 -6.47 -1.37
CA SER A 174 15.29 -5.76 -2.01
C SER A 174 14.82 -4.51 -2.76
N ILE A 175 13.71 -4.61 -3.51
CA ILE A 175 13.12 -3.49 -4.28
C ILE A 175 12.62 -2.36 -3.37
N MET A 176 12.12 -2.72 -2.18
CA MET A 176 11.64 -1.78 -1.16
C MET A 176 12.74 -1.27 -0.23
N HIS A 177 13.98 -1.75 -0.38
CA HIS A 177 15.13 -1.43 0.47
C HIS A 177 14.87 -1.74 1.95
N ASP A 178 14.24 -2.88 2.21
CA ASP A 178 14.02 -3.39 3.56
C ASP A 178 15.36 -3.76 4.22
N ALA A 179 15.55 -3.40 5.49
CA ALA A 179 16.83 -3.51 6.20
C ALA A 179 17.45 -4.92 6.24
N ASN A 180 16.63 -5.96 6.11
CA ASN A 180 17.06 -7.36 6.11
C ASN A 180 17.48 -7.88 4.73
N TYR A 181 17.39 -7.06 3.68
CA TYR A 181 17.68 -7.46 2.32
C TYR A 181 18.67 -6.50 1.66
N SER A 182 19.38 -7.01 0.66
CA SER A 182 20.27 -6.17 -0.14
C SER A 182 19.45 -5.22 -0.99
N ALA A 183 19.50 -3.91 -0.70
CA ALA A 183 18.86 -2.86 -1.48
C ALA A 183 19.13 -2.97 -2.99
N MET A 184 18.07 -2.96 -3.79
CA MET A 184 18.09 -2.98 -5.25
C MET A 184 17.07 -1.98 -5.82
N PRO A 185 17.42 -1.16 -6.83
CA PRO A 185 18.70 -1.15 -7.55
C PRO A 185 19.86 -0.67 -6.66
N LYS A 186 21.07 -1.17 -6.95
CA LYS A 186 22.24 -0.86 -6.11
C LYS A 186 22.55 0.63 -6.13
N ASN A 187 22.79 1.20 -4.94
CA ASN A 187 23.22 2.58 -4.75
C ASN A 187 22.25 3.63 -5.32
N THR A 188 20.98 3.28 -5.50
CA THR A 188 19.93 4.24 -5.89
C THR A 188 18.91 4.40 -4.78
N SER A 189 17.92 5.28 -4.98
CA SER A 189 16.67 5.21 -4.23
C SER A 189 15.85 3.97 -4.66
N PRO A 190 14.89 3.50 -3.83
CA PRO A 190 13.91 2.50 -4.24
C PRO A 190 13.17 2.90 -5.51
N LEU A 191 12.56 1.92 -6.19
CA LEU A 191 11.62 2.19 -7.27
C LEU A 191 10.49 3.14 -6.80
N ASN A 192 9.89 3.86 -7.74
CA ASN A 192 8.73 4.68 -7.41
C ASN A 192 7.55 3.81 -6.95
N ALA A 193 6.65 4.38 -6.14
CA ALA A 193 5.54 3.66 -5.54
C ALA A 193 4.64 2.95 -6.56
N CYS A 194 4.44 3.52 -7.76
CA CYS A 194 3.65 2.89 -8.81
C CYS A 194 4.28 1.62 -9.36
N ASP A 195 5.57 1.63 -9.67
CA ASP A 195 6.26 0.45 -10.19
C ASP A 195 6.27 -0.66 -9.14
N ILE A 196 6.54 -0.34 -7.87
CA ILE A 196 6.49 -1.32 -6.79
C ILE A 196 5.05 -1.86 -6.62
N LEU A 197 4.02 -1.01 -6.72
CA LEU A 197 2.62 -1.44 -6.63
C LEU A 197 2.21 -2.34 -7.81
N LYS A 198 2.66 -2.05 -9.03
CA LYS A 198 2.42 -2.89 -10.21
C LYS A 198 3.05 -4.28 -10.04
N LEU A 199 4.31 -4.35 -9.62
CA LEU A 199 5.00 -5.61 -9.33
C LEU A 199 4.26 -6.41 -8.24
N LYS A 200 3.87 -5.74 -7.15
CA LYS A 200 3.10 -6.35 -6.06
C LYS A 200 1.76 -6.88 -6.56
N ARG A 201 1.00 -6.10 -7.33
CA ARG A 201 -0.32 -6.53 -7.81
C ARG A 201 -0.20 -7.75 -8.71
N TRP A 202 0.79 -7.76 -9.59
CA TRP A 202 1.08 -8.93 -10.42
C TRP A 202 1.37 -10.16 -9.56
N ILE A 203 2.22 -10.06 -8.53
CA ILE A 203 2.51 -11.16 -7.59
C ILE A 203 1.24 -11.61 -6.85
N GLN A 204 0.46 -10.68 -6.33
CA GLN A 204 -0.79 -10.96 -5.60
C GLN A 204 -1.84 -11.64 -6.47
N ASN A 205 -1.85 -11.34 -7.77
CA ASN A 205 -2.75 -11.96 -8.74
C ASN A 205 -2.22 -13.33 -9.25
N GLY A 206 -1.18 -13.89 -8.62
CA GLY A 206 -0.61 -15.19 -8.98
C GLY A 206 0.46 -15.13 -10.07
N SER A 207 1.03 -13.95 -10.32
CA SER A 207 2.02 -13.69 -11.37
C SER A 207 1.55 -14.19 -12.75
N PRO A 208 0.38 -13.73 -13.23
CA PRO A 208 -0.17 -14.19 -14.51
C PRO A 208 0.79 -13.89 -15.66
N ASN A 209 1.01 -14.90 -16.50
CA ASN A 209 1.53 -14.67 -17.84
C ASN A 209 0.38 -14.23 -18.75
N ASP A 210 0.73 -13.60 -19.87
CA ASP A 210 -0.18 -13.38 -20.99
C ASP A 210 -0.10 -14.50 -22.04
#